data_AF-A0A2X5PFG4-F1
#
_entry.id   AF-A0A2X5PFG4-F1
#
_cell.length_a   1.000
_cell.length_b   1.000
_cell.length_c   1.000
_cell.angle_alpha   90.00
_cell.angle_beta   90.00
_cell.angle_gamma   90.00
#
_symmetry.space_group_name_H-M   'P 1'
#
loop_
_entity.id
_entity.type
_entity.pdbx_description
1 polymer ?
#
loop_
_entity_poly.entity_id
_entity_poly.type
_entity_poly.pdbx_seq_one_letter_code
_entity_poly.pdbx_strand_id
1 'polypeptide(L)'
;MLKAALKLKDALVLRCAGMTLQPGRDSRGESLKVTYYDEEATEVSELFRLQTPGQRHIFETLFLRQHHKAPATPLHWQTAADLAALSEHFRYPDFIVARKKGHFWQIRHKVFDYQGRFRKAHQLR
;
A
#
# COMPACT_ATOMS: atom_id res chain seq x y z
N MET A 1 0.36 4.33 -18.65
CA MET A 1 1.15 3.95 -17.46
C MET A 1 1.23 2.44 -17.27
N LEU A 2 0.14 1.72 -16.94
CA LEU A 2 0.15 0.26 -16.72
C LEU A 2 0.71 -0.54 -17.92
N LYS A 3 0.28 -0.23 -19.15
CA LYS A 3 0.79 -0.88 -20.38
C LYS A 3 2.30 -0.73 -20.58
N ALA A 4 2.89 0.37 -20.08
CA ALA A 4 4.33 0.59 -20.16
C ALA A 4 5.06 -0.22 -19.09
N ALA A 5 4.52 -0.29 -17.87
CA ALA A 5 5.07 -1.11 -16.79
C ALA A 5 5.08 -2.60 -17.16
N LEU A 6 4.01 -3.12 -17.78
CA LEU A 6 3.92 -4.51 -18.25
C LEU A 6 4.98 -4.89 -19.31
N LYS A 7 5.60 -3.91 -19.96
CA LYS A 7 6.63 -4.16 -20.99
C LYS A 7 8.06 -4.24 -20.43
N LEU A 8 8.24 -3.93 -19.14
CA LEU A 8 9.56 -3.82 -18.52
C LEU A 8 9.87 -5.12 -17.78
N LYS A 9 11.02 -5.74 -18.09
CA LYS A 9 11.44 -7.02 -17.50
C LYS A 9 11.62 -6.97 -15.97
N ASP A 10 12.00 -5.81 -15.44
CA ASP A 10 12.26 -5.61 -14.00
C ASP A 10 11.10 -4.94 -13.27
N ALA A 11 9.91 -4.87 -13.89
CA ALA A 11 8.73 -4.28 -13.27
C ALA A 11 7.74 -5.37 -12.85
N LEU A 12 7.22 -5.23 -11.63
CA LEU A 12 6.07 -5.98 -11.15
C LEU A 12 4.86 -5.06 -11.26
N VAL A 13 3.80 -5.57 -11.90
CA VAL A 13 2.47 -4.94 -11.87
C VAL A 13 1.56 -5.89 -11.10
N LEU A 14 1.33 -5.58 -9.84
CA LEU A 14 0.49 -6.36 -8.94
C LEU A 14 -0.93 -5.79 -8.98
N ARG A 15 -1.92 -6.64 -9.22
CA ARG A 15 -3.34 -6.26 -9.15
C ARG A 15 -3.83 -6.58 -7.75
N CYS A 16 -3.99 -5.59 -6.89
CA CYS A 16 -4.30 -5.87 -5.50
C CYS A 16 -5.70 -6.45 -5.36
N ALA A 17 -5.79 -7.53 -4.59
CA ALA A 17 -7.02 -8.10 -4.07
C ALA A 17 -7.23 -7.72 -2.60
N GLY A 18 -6.17 -7.32 -1.90
CA GLY A 18 -6.25 -6.87 -0.53
C GLY A 18 -4.95 -6.24 -0.01
N MET A 19 -5.00 -5.87 1.27
CA MET A 19 -3.90 -5.27 2.01
C MET A 19 -3.99 -5.64 3.48
N THR A 20 -2.85 -5.89 4.12
CA THR A 20 -2.74 -6.09 5.56
C THR A 20 -1.80 -5.06 6.17
N LEU A 21 -2.14 -4.61 7.38
CA LEU A 21 -1.33 -3.71 8.20
C LEU A 21 -0.81 -4.50 9.39
N GLN A 22 0.51 -4.66 9.48
CA GLN A 22 1.15 -5.36 10.58
C GLN A 22 1.97 -4.37 11.43
N PRO A 23 1.57 -4.12 12.68
CA PRO A 23 2.36 -3.31 13.59
C PRO A 23 3.63 -4.07 13.99
N GLY A 24 4.73 -3.35 14.16
CA GLY A 24 6.00 -3.91 14.58
C GLY A 24 6.82 -2.92 15.38
N ARG A 25 7.76 -3.44 16.17
CA ARG A 25 8.71 -2.63 16.92
C ARG A 25 10.07 -3.33 16.92
N ASP A 26 11.12 -2.57 16.65
CA ASP A 26 12.50 -3.04 16.75
C ASP A 26 13.38 -2.01 17.48
N SER A 27 14.69 -2.19 17.45
CA SER A 27 15.66 -1.27 18.07
C SER A 27 15.62 0.17 17.51
N ARG A 28 14.98 0.38 16.36
CA ARG A 28 14.78 1.70 15.74
C ARG A 28 13.41 2.30 16.04
N GLY A 29 12.64 1.66 16.92
CA GLY A 29 11.34 2.13 17.40
C GLY A 29 10.16 1.51 16.67
N GLU A 30 9.02 2.20 16.79
CA GLU A 30 7.76 1.74 16.22
C GLU A 30 7.73 1.79 14.69
N SER A 31 7.07 0.79 14.09
CA SER A 31 6.92 0.64 12.65
C SER A 31 5.60 0.01 12.27
N LEU A 32 5.19 0.24 11.02
CA LEU A 32 4.03 -0.39 10.40
C LEU A 32 4.45 -0.98 9.06
N LYS A 33 4.34 -2.30 8.92
CA LYS A 33 4.52 -2.98 7.64
C LYS A 33 3.16 -3.06 6.94
N VAL A 34 3.11 -2.59 5.70
CA VAL A 34 1.94 -2.70 4.85
C VAL A 34 2.26 -3.71 3.76
N THR A 35 1.47 -4.77 3.66
CA THR A 35 1.61 -5.80 2.62
C THR A 35 0.40 -5.75 1.71
N TYR A 36 0.64 -5.72 0.40
CA TYR A 36 -0.37 -5.80 -0.64
C TYR A 36 -0.24 -7.14 -1.36
N TYR A 37 -1.36 -7.76 -1.66
CA TYR A 37 -1.39 -9.07 -2.29
C TYR A 37 -2.45 -9.15 -3.38
N ASP A 38 -2.24 -10.03 -4.34
CA ASP A 38 -3.21 -10.40 -5.37
C ASP A 38 -3.89 -11.74 -5.05
N GLU A 39 -4.76 -12.21 -5.95
CA GLU A 39 -5.47 -13.50 -5.84
C GLU A 39 -4.52 -14.71 -5.96
N GLU A 40 -3.31 -14.51 -6.50
CA GLU A 40 -2.30 -15.55 -6.74
C GLU A 40 -1.25 -15.58 -5.60
N ALA A 41 -1.53 -14.93 -4.48
CA ALA A 41 -0.64 -14.79 -3.32
C ALA A 41 0.72 -14.13 -3.64
N THR A 42 0.82 -13.36 -4.73
CA THR A 42 1.98 -12.49 -4.96
C THR A 42 1.91 -11.34 -3.97
N GLU A 43 3.00 -11.07 -3.26
CA GLU A 43 3.06 -10.01 -2.27
C GLU A 43 4.10 -8.93 -2.60
N VAL A 44 3.75 -7.69 -2.28
CA VAL A 44 4.70 -6.58 -2.21
C VAL A 44 4.44 -5.81 -0.92
N SER A 45 5.51 -5.42 -0.21
CA SER A 45 5.37 -4.70 1.05
C SER A 45 6.23 -3.45 1.11
N GLU A 46 5.80 -2.53 1.96
CA GLU A 46 6.54 -1.34 2.38
C GLU A 46 6.52 -1.23 3.89
N LEU A 47 7.54 -0.58 4.46
CA LEU A 47 7.70 -0.42 5.90
C LEU A 47 7.78 1.06 6.22
N PHE A 48 6.87 1.53 7.07
CA PHE A 48 6.88 2.89 7.61
C PHE A 48 7.44 2.87 9.02
N ARG A 49 8.38 3.77 9.30
CA ARG A 49 8.77 4.08 10.68
C ARG A 49 7.79 5.11 11.23
N LEU A 50 7.46 5.03 12.51
CA LEU A 50 6.46 5.89 13.17
C LEU A 50 6.98 6.53 14.47
N GLN A 51 8.27 6.37 14.76
CA GLN A 51 8.88 6.80 16.02
C GLN A 51 9.02 8.32 16.14
N THR A 52 9.39 9.01 15.06
CA THR A 52 9.66 10.46 15.10
C THR A 52 8.60 11.27 14.35
N PRO A 53 8.39 12.56 14.66
CA PRO A 53 7.41 13.39 13.97
C PRO A 53 7.62 13.44 12.45
N GLY A 54 8.87 13.52 11.98
CA GLY A 54 9.18 13.50 10.55
C GLY A 54 8.82 12.17 9.88
N GLN A 55 9.01 11.04 10.57
CA GLN A 55 8.61 9.73 10.08
C GLN A 55 7.08 9.59 9.99
N ARG A 56 6.36 10.09 11.01
CA ARG A 56 4.89 10.15 11.01
C ARG A 56 4.36 11.01 9.85
N HIS A 57 4.97 12.16 9.60
CA HIS A 57 4.60 13.03 8.48
C HIS A 57 4.82 12.35 7.11
N ILE A 58 5.90 11.58 6.96
CA ILE A 58 6.14 10.77 5.75
C ILE A 58 5.04 9.72 5.58
N PHE A 59 4.67 9.02 6.66
CA PHE A 59 3.57 8.05 6.64
C PHE A 59 2.23 8.71 6.26
N GLU A 60 1.89 9.84 6.85
CA GLU A 60 0.68 10.59 6.53
C GLU A 60 0.62 10.97 5.04
N THR A 61 1.75 11.46 4.51
CA THR A 61 1.86 11.95 3.14
C THR A 61 1.82 10.81 2.12
N LEU A 62 2.55 9.72 2.36
CA LEU A 62 2.72 8.63 1.40
C LEU A 62 1.65 7.52 1.53
N PHE A 63 1.09 7.35 2.72
CA PHE A 63 0.08 6.32 3.00
C PHE A 63 -1.29 6.95 3.28
N LEU A 64 -1.48 7.65 4.41
CA LEU A 64 -2.83 8.06 4.83
C LEU A 64 -3.58 8.87 3.77
N ARG A 65 -2.91 9.85 3.14
CA ARG A 65 -3.54 10.71 2.11
C ARG A 65 -4.13 9.92 0.93
N GLN A 66 -3.54 8.78 0.58
CA GLN A 66 -3.98 7.97 -0.57
C GLN A 66 -4.94 6.86 -0.15
N HIS A 67 -4.73 6.29 1.04
CA HIS A 67 -5.42 5.11 1.51
C HIS A 67 -6.65 5.42 2.37
N HIS A 68 -6.78 6.62 2.96
CA HIS A 68 -7.93 6.92 3.80
C HIS A 68 -9.22 7.04 2.97
N LYS A 69 -10.25 6.25 3.33
CA LYS A 69 -11.56 6.25 2.65
C LYS A 69 -12.34 7.56 2.85
N ALA A 70 -12.12 8.26 3.97
CA ALA A 70 -12.88 9.46 4.35
C ALA A 70 -11.94 10.66 4.58
N PRO A 71 -11.28 11.21 3.55
CA PRO A 71 -10.25 12.24 3.72
C PRO A 71 -10.72 13.54 4.41
N ALA A 72 -12.03 13.81 4.44
CA ALA A 72 -12.60 14.96 5.14
C ALA A 72 -12.69 14.78 6.67
N THR A 73 -12.56 13.55 7.17
CA THR A 73 -12.60 13.24 8.60
C THR A 73 -11.18 13.05 9.12
N PRO A 74 -10.77 13.72 10.21
CA PRO A 74 -9.47 13.46 10.79
C PRO A 74 -9.40 12.04 11.35
N LEU A 75 -8.35 11.31 10.99
CA LEU A 75 -8.05 10.00 11.56
C LEU A 75 -7.16 10.19 12.80
N HIS A 76 -7.67 9.84 13.98
CA HIS A 76 -6.90 9.91 15.22
C HIS A 76 -6.20 8.58 15.48
N TRP A 77 -4.86 8.60 15.54
CA TRP A 77 -4.03 7.44 15.84
C TRP A 77 -2.79 7.85 16.61
N GLN A 78 -2.35 7.02 17.55
CA GLN A 78 -1.13 7.26 18.34
C GLN A 78 -0.04 6.24 18.04
N THR A 79 -0.44 4.98 17.83
CA THR A 79 0.44 3.83 17.66
C THR A 79 0.22 3.10 16.34
N ALA A 80 1.15 2.22 15.97
CA ALA A 80 0.99 1.32 14.82
C ALA A 80 -0.18 0.34 15.02
N ALA A 81 -0.46 -0.04 16.27
CA ALA A 81 -1.57 -0.92 16.60
C ALA A 81 -2.93 -0.26 16.35
N ASP A 82 -3.07 1.04 16.65
CA ASP A 82 -4.28 1.80 16.36
C ASP A 82 -4.56 1.79 14.85
N LEU A 83 -3.52 2.01 14.03
CA LEU A 83 -3.62 1.98 12.57
C LEU A 83 -4.05 0.62 12.05
N ALA A 84 -3.52 -0.47 12.62
CA ALA A 84 -3.91 -1.82 12.25
C ALA A 84 -5.37 -2.14 12.64
N ALA A 85 -5.83 -1.66 13.81
CA ALA A 85 -7.22 -1.78 14.25
C ALA A 85 -8.18 -0.95 13.38
N LEU A 86 -7.70 0.13 12.78
CA LEU A 86 -8.45 0.99 11.86
C LEU A 86 -8.34 0.54 10.39
N SER A 87 -7.86 -0.68 10.10
CA SER A 87 -7.63 -1.20 8.74
C SER A 87 -8.83 -1.00 7.79
N GLU A 88 -10.05 -1.17 8.30
CA GLU A 88 -11.31 -0.99 7.55
C GLU A 88 -11.54 0.44 7.05
N HIS A 89 -10.88 1.45 7.65
CA HIS A 89 -10.93 2.84 7.18
C HIS A 89 -9.98 3.10 6.01
N PHE A 90 -9.13 2.12 5.68
CA PHE A 90 -8.20 2.21 4.57
C PHE A 90 -8.68 1.40 3.37
N ARG A 91 -8.40 1.93 2.18
CA ARG A 91 -8.56 1.25 0.90
C ARG A 91 -7.20 0.80 0.38
N TYR A 92 -7.16 -0.33 -0.28
CA TYR A 92 -6.00 -0.76 -1.06
C TYR A 92 -6.10 -0.18 -2.49
N PRO A 93 -4.97 0.05 -3.18
CA PRO A 93 -4.96 0.50 -4.57
C PRO A 93 -5.45 -0.61 -5.50
N ASP A 94 -5.99 -0.28 -6.67
CA ASP A 94 -6.34 -1.31 -7.67
C ASP A 94 -5.10 -2.00 -8.24
N PHE A 95 -4.01 -1.24 -8.40
CA PHE A 95 -2.74 -1.76 -8.90
C PHE A 95 -1.55 -1.17 -8.15
N ILE A 96 -0.52 -1.98 -7.97
CA ILE A 96 0.80 -1.55 -7.57
C ILE A 96 1.79 -1.79 -8.70
N VAL A 97 2.59 -0.78 -8.97
CA VAL A 97 3.75 -0.89 -9.85
C VAL A 97 4.99 -0.84 -8.98
N ALA A 98 5.74 -1.93 -8.96
CA ALA A 98 7.01 -2.05 -8.28
C ALA A 98 8.15 -2.34 -9.27
N ARG A 99 9.38 -2.07 -8.85
CA ARG A 99 10.60 -2.37 -9.60
C ARG A 99 11.53 -3.21 -8.77
N LYS A 100 12.20 -4.17 -9.39
CA LYS A 100 13.18 -5.00 -8.71
C LYS A 100 14.41 -4.16 -8.35
N LYS A 101 14.81 -4.19 -7.07
CA LYS A 101 16.03 -3.54 -6.56
C LYS A 101 16.81 -4.57 -5.74
N GLY A 102 17.77 -5.22 -6.38
CA GLY A 102 18.46 -6.39 -5.81
C GLY A 102 17.48 -7.54 -5.60
N HIS A 103 17.34 -7.98 -4.35
CA HIS A 103 16.43 -9.08 -3.97
C HIS A 103 15.02 -8.61 -3.57
N PHE A 104 14.75 -7.30 -3.56
CA PHE A 104 13.50 -6.75 -3.05
C PHE A 104 12.72 -5.99 -4.13
N TRP A 105 11.40 -5.92 -3.96
CA TRP A 105 10.51 -5.09 -4.77
C TRP A 105 10.38 -3.71 -4.15
N GLN A 106 10.71 -2.67 -4.92
CA GLN A 106 10.47 -1.29 -4.52
C GLN A 106 9.19 -0.79 -5.17
N ILE A 107 8.18 -0.45 -4.36
CA ILE A 107 6.94 0.20 -4.83
C ILE A 107 7.30 1.57 -5.43
N ARG A 108 6.82 1.83 -6.65
CA ARG A 108 7.02 3.12 -7.35
C ARG A 108 5.71 3.88 -7.50
N HIS A 109 4.62 3.17 -7.78
CA HIS A 109 3.31 3.76 -7.93
C HIS A 109 2.23 2.87 -7.34
N LYS A 110 1.23 3.52 -6.75
CA LYS A 110 -0.03 2.94 -6.32
C LYS A 110 -1.12 3.60 -7.15
N VAL A 111 -1.93 2.82 -7.83
CA VAL A 111 -2.99 3.30 -8.71
C VAL A 111 -4.31 3.00 -8.03
N PHE A 112 -5.08 4.05 -7.75
CA PHE A 112 -6.42 3.95 -7.19
C PHE A 112 -7.44 4.40 -8.25
N ASP A 113 -8.70 4.02 -8.05
CA ASP A 113 -9.84 4.41 -8.88
C ASP A 113 -9.62 4.15 -10.37
N TYR A 114 -8.96 3.03 -10.70
CA TYR A 114 -8.59 2.72 -12.09
C TYR A 114 -9.82 2.40 -12.94
N GLN A 115 -10.12 3.29 -13.90
CA GLN A 115 -11.21 3.15 -14.86
C GLN A 115 -10.67 2.81 -16.26
N GLY A 116 -10.33 1.54 -16.52
CA GLY A 116 -9.88 1.12 -17.84
C GLY A 116 -9.97 -0.37 -18.08
N ARG A 117 -9.59 -0.84 -19.28
CA ARG A 117 -9.77 -2.22 -19.76
C ARG A 117 -9.17 -3.35 -18.90
N PHE A 118 -8.29 -3.01 -17.96
CA PHE A 118 -7.66 -3.95 -17.05
C PHE A 118 -8.45 -4.10 -15.72
N ARG A 119 -9.52 -3.32 -15.53
CA ARG A 119 -10.49 -3.47 -14.45
C ARG A 119 -11.37 -4.69 -14.77
N LYS A 120 -11.26 -5.78 -14.00
CA LYS A 120 -12.15 -6.94 -14.11
C LYS A 120 -13.28 -6.97 -13.07
N ALA A 121 -13.30 -6.02 -12.13
CA ALA A 121 -14.30 -5.93 -11.08
C ALA A 121 -15.63 -5.39 -11.65
N HIS A 122 -16.33 -6.26 -12.39
CA HIS A 122 -17.78 -6.30 -12.68
C HIS A 122 -18.15 -7.45 -13.64
N GLN A 123 -17.30 -8.47 -13.83
CA GLN A 123 -17.79 -9.74 -14.39
C GLN A 123 -18.53 -10.50 -13.27
N LEU A 124 -19.78 -10.08 -13.02
CA LEU A 124 -20.80 -11.00 -12.51
C LEU A 124 -20.79 -12.20 -13.46
N ARG A 125 -20.42 -13.37 -12.94
CA ARG A 125 -20.64 -14.63 -13.63
C ARG A 125 -22.04 -15.13 -13.29
#